data_AF-A0A081NM56-F1
#
_entry.id   AF-A0A081NM56-F1
#
_cell.length_a   1.000
_cell.length_b   1.000
_cell.length_c   1.000
_cell.angle_alpha   90.00
_cell.angle_beta   90.00
_cell.angle_gamma   90.00
#
_symmetry.space_group_name_H-M   'P 1'
#
loop_
_entity.id
_entity.type
_entity.pdbx_description
1 polymer ?
#
loop_
_entity_poly.entity_id
_entity_poly.type
_entity_poly.pdbx_seq_one_letter_code
_entity_poly.pdbx_strand_id
1 'polypeptide(L)'
;MDVKKYCDIRSFEPDEQTLKALEEIERQTKLSNTLKALVSSVPLYKIFVEPSPKGKTTFDALTYDWLEFEKSLKSIDRRKRTAIWNISQEEGTQTLSHNYNNIKFWKCVANATR
;
A
#
# COMPACT_ATOMS: atom_id res chain seq x y z
N MET A 1 5.22 18.22 -7.12
CA MET A 1 5.04 18.20 -5.66
C MET A 1 5.89 17.07 -5.11
N ASP A 2 6.77 17.36 -4.16
CA ASP A 2 7.74 16.41 -3.61
C ASP A 2 6.98 15.34 -2.79
N VAL A 3 6.84 14.13 -3.36
CA VAL A 3 6.16 12.97 -2.74
C VAL A 3 6.72 12.68 -1.34
N LYS A 4 7.99 13.07 -1.10
CA LYS A 4 8.74 12.89 0.14
C LYS A 4 8.10 13.51 1.39
N LYS A 5 7.32 14.60 1.31
CA LYS A 5 6.73 15.24 2.50
C LYS A 5 5.32 14.77 2.84
N TYR A 6 4.54 14.29 1.87
CA TYR A 6 3.13 13.94 2.11
C TYR A 6 2.96 12.55 2.75
N CYS A 7 3.93 11.65 2.54
CA CYS A 7 3.81 10.23 2.89
C CYS A 7 4.75 9.75 4.00
N ASP A 8 5.19 10.67 4.88
CA ASP A 8 5.82 10.32 6.17
C ASP A 8 4.75 9.74 7.11
N ILE A 9 4.63 8.41 7.12
CA ILE A 9 3.72 7.66 7.99
C ILE A 9 4.59 6.99 9.03
N ARG A 10 4.42 7.40 10.28
CA ARG A 10 5.14 6.83 11.42
C ARG A 10 4.21 5.88 12.14
N SER A 11 4.68 4.67 12.40
CA SER A 11 3.92 3.63 13.10
C SER A 11 2.55 3.37 12.47
N PHE A 12 2.59 2.96 11.21
CA PHE A 12 1.41 2.45 10.52
C PHE A 12 0.98 1.12 11.14
N GLU A 13 -0.27 1.04 11.56
CA GLU A 13 -0.89 -0.19 12.04
C GLU A 13 -2.18 -0.38 11.24
N PRO A 14 -2.23 -1.37 10.32
CA PRO A 14 -3.40 -1.60 9.52
C PRO A 14 -4.55 -2.05 10.43
N ASP A 15 -5.70 -1.38 10.29
CA ASP A 15 -6.95 -1.80 10.93
C ASP A 15 -7.60 -2.93 10.12
N GLU A 16 -8.65 -3.55 10.67
CA GLU A 16 -9.37 -4.65 10.00
C GLU A 16 -9.86 -4.28 8.59
N GLN A 17 -10.22 -3.01 8.39
CA GLN A 17 -10.67 -2.52 7.08
C GLN A 17 -9.50 -2.48 6.08
N THR A 18 -8.35 -1.96 6.50
CA THR A 18 -7.12 -1.95 5.69
C THR A 18 -6.69 -3.36 5.33
N LEU A 19 -6.78 -4.30 6.27
CA LEU A 19 -6.49 -5.72 6.00
C LEU A 19 -7.44 -6.30 4.94
N LYS A 20 -8.74 -6.04 5.03
CA LYS A 20 -9.73 -6.47 4.02
C LYS A 20 -9.44 -5.85 2.64
N ALA A 21 -9.08 -4.58 2.59
CA ALA A 21 -8.73 -3.91 1.34
C ALA A 21 -7.45 -4.48 0.72
N LEU A 22 -6.45 -4.83 1.53
CA LEU A 22 -5.24 -5.53 1.06
C LEU A 22 -5.57 -6.93 0.52
N GLU A 23 -6.43 -7.68 1.20
CA GLU A 23 -6.93 -8.98 0.72
C GLU A 23 -7.70 -8.85 -0.60
N GLU A 24 -8.53 -7.81 -0.74
CA GLU A 24 -9.29 -7.55 -1.95
C GLU A 24 -8.40 -7.15 -3.13
N ILE A 25 -7.41 -6.29 -2.87
CA ILE A 25 -6.35 -5.98 -3.84
C ILE A 25 -5.70 -7.28 -4.29
N GLU A 26 -5.26 -8.11 -3.36
CA GLU A 26 -4.59 -9.38 -3.68
C GLU A 26 -5.48 -10.29 -4.53
N ARG A 27 -6.76 -10.42 -4.17
CA ARG A 27 -7.74 -11.23 -4.89
C ARG A 27 -7.96 -10.75 -6.33
N GLN A 28 -8.09 -9.44 -6.54
CA GLN A 28 -8.35 -8.86 -7.86
C GLN A 28 -7.12 -8.89 -8.78
N THR A 29 -5.94 -8.70 -8.20
CA THR A 29 -4.72 -8.43 -8.96
C THR A 29 -3.74 -9.60 -8.99
N LYS A 30 -3.92 -10.58 -8.09
CA LYS A 30 -2.99 -11.69 -7.84
C LYS A 30 -1.56 -11.17 -7.66
N LEU A 31 -1.43 -10.12 -6.85
CA LEU A 31 -0.18 -9.39 -6.66
C LEU A 31 0.85 -10.24 -5.94
N SER A 32 0.52 -11.16 -5.04
CA SER A 32 1.51 -12.05 -4.41
C SER A 32 2.35 -12.77 -5.44
N ASN A 33 1.77 -13.15 -6.58
CA ASN A 33 2.53 -13.79 -7.65
C ASN A 33 3.36 -12.80 -8.48
N THR A 34 2.92 -11.53 -8.58
CA THR A 34 3.59 -10.48 -9.37
C THR A 34 4.67 -9.73 -8.57
N LEU A 35 4.42 -9.50 -7.28
CA LEU A 35 5.20 -8.71 -6.35
C LEU A 35 6.23 -9.53 -5.57
N LYS A 36 6.14 -10.87 -5.51
CA LYS A 36 7.18 -11.72 -4.88
C LYS A 36 8.59 -11.40 -5.36
N ALA A 37 8.75 -10.98 -6.61
CA ALA A 37 10.03 -10.54 -7.17
C ALA A 37 10.45 -9.11 -6.74
N LEU A 38 9.50 -8.24 -6.37
CA LEU A 38 9.70 -6.84 -6.00
C LEU A 38 9.78 -6.60 -4.48
N VAL A 39 9.28 -7.54 -3.67
CA VAL A 39 9.32 -7.48 -2.19
C VAL A 39 10.77 -7.43 -1.65
N SER A 40 11.75 -7.97 -2.38
CA SER A 40 13.17 -7.87 -2.00
C SER A 40 13.75 -6.47 -2.19
N SER A 41 13.20 -5.66 -3.10
CA SER A 41 13.71 -4.32 -3.44
C SER A 41 12.99 -3.18 -2.71
N VAL A 42 11.71 -3.33 -2.37
CA VAL A 42 10.94 -2.28 -1.69
C VAL A 42 10.14 -2.89 -0.54
N PRO A 43 10.51 -2.63 0.73
CA PRO A 43 9.85 -3.19 1.90
C PRO A 43 8.33 -2.93 1.93
N LEU A 44 7.88 -1.79 1.40
CA LEU A 44 6.46 -1.41 1.32
C LEU A 44 5.59 -2.47 0.61
N TYR A 45 6.14 -3.23 -0.34
CA TYR A 45 5.40 -4.31 -1.00
C TYR A 45 5.05 -5.46 -0.08
N LYS A 46 5.81 -5.64 1.01
CA LYS A 46 5.54 -6.69 1.98
C LYS A 46 4.13 -6.55 2.58
N ILE A 47 3.60 -5.33 2.72
CA ILE A 47 2.22 -5.09 3.18
C ILE A 47 1.18 -5.72 2.23
N PHE A 48 1.43 -5.68 0.92
CA PHE A 48 0.49 -6.18 -0.08
C PHE A 48 0.58 -7.69 -0.30
N VAL A 49 1.71 -8.31 0.06
CA VAL A 49 1.94 -9.77 -0.11
C VAL A 49 1.71 -10.52 1.19
N GLU A 50 2.03 -9.91 2.32
CA GLU A 50 1.82 -10.45 3.67
C GLU A 50 1.00 -9.44 4.48
N PRO A 51 -0.34 -9.39 4.30
CA PRO A 51 -1.19 -8.45 5.03
C PRO A 51 -1.16 -8.67 6.56
N SER A 52 -0.68 -9.83 7.02
CA SER A 52 -0.44 -10.12 8.44
C SER A 52 1.05 -10.36 8.74
N PRO A 53 1.91 -9.32 8.75
CA PRO A 53 3.23 -9.48 9.30
C PRO A 53 3.07 -9.60 10.81
N LYS A 54 3.52 -10.71 11.37
CA LYS A 54 3.55 -10.94 12.81
C LYS A 54 4.46 -9.88 13.48
N GLY A 55 3.89 -8.73 13.85
CA GLY A 55 4.50 -7.75 14.76
C GLY A 55 4.58 -6.31 14.24
N LYS A 56 4.26 -5.36 15.13
CA LYS A 56 4.44 -3.89 15.03
C LYS A 56 5.78 -3.49 14.39
N THR A 57 6.83 -4.23 14.69
CA THR A 57 8.20 -4.03 14.21
C THR A 57 8.33 -4.10 12.69
N THR A 58 7.50 -4.88 12.00
CA THR A 58 7.60 -4.99 10.53
C THR A 58 7.14 -3.70 9.88
N PHE A 59 6.11 -3.04 10.41
CA PHE A 59 5.55 -1.81 9.86
C PHE A 59 6.36 -0.56 10.26
N ASP A 60 6.92 -0.52 11.48
CA ASP A 60 7.85 0.52 11.90
C ASP A 60 9.19 0.47 11.13
N ALA A 61 9.61 -0.72 10.71
CA ALA A 61 10.82 -0.93 9.90
C ALA A 61 10.63 -0.65 8.40
N LEU A 62 9.40 -0.36 7.95
CA LEU A 62 9.14 0.03 6.57
C LEU A 62 9.67 1.45 6.37
N THR A 63 10.88 1.54 5.81
CA THR A 63 11.27 2.77 5.14
C THR A 63 10.37 2.88 3.91
N TYR A 64 9.37 3.76 3.98
CA TYR A 64 8.45 3.98 2.90
C TYR A 64 9.15 4.77 1.76
N ASP A 65 9.92 4.07 0.94
CA ASP A 65 10.41 4.63 -0.32
C ASP A 65 9.28 4.63 -1.35
N TRP A 66 8.41 5.64 -1.23
CA TRP A 66 7.26 5.83 -2.11
C TRP A 66 7.67 6.06 -3.57
N LEU A 67 8.89 6.55 -3.83
CA LEU A 67 9.38 6.75 -5.20
C LEU A 67 9.70 5.40 -5.85
N GLU A 68 10.38 4.52 -5.13
CA GLU A 68 10.69 3.18 -5.65
C GLU A 68 9.44 2.32 -5.77
N PHE A 69 8.47 2.49 -4.86
CA PHE A 69 7.14 1.91 -4.96
C PHE A 69 6.36 2.43 -6.18
N GLU A 70 6.36 3.74 -6.45
CA GLU A 70 5.70 4.31 -7.64
C GLU A 70 6.33 3.75 -8.94
N LYS A 71 7.67 3.70 -9.02
CA LYS A 71 8.36 3.14 -10.20
C LYS A 71 8.01 1.67 -10.41
N SER A 72 7.98 0.89 -9.33
CA SER A 72 7.70 -0.53 -9.41
C SER A 72 6.23 -0.78 -9.76
N LEU A 73 5.27 0.02 -9.26
CA LEU A 73 3.87 -0.02 -9.70
C LEU A 73 3.69 0.29 -11.19
N LYS A 74 4.54 1.11 -11.79
CA LYS A 74 4.51 1.38 -13.25
C LYS A 74 4.86 0.15 -14.08
N SER A 75 5.64 -0.81 -13.54
CA SER A 75 5.95 -2.09 -14.20
C SER A 75 4.80 -3.09 -14.15
N ILE A 76 3.78 -2.85 -13.33
CA ILE A 76 2.60 -3.70 -13.22
C ILE A 76 1.61 -3.36 -14.33
N ASP A 77 0.90 -4.38 -14.83
CA ASP A 77 -0.16 -4.20 -15.84
C ASP A 77 -1.17 -3.12 -15.44
N ARG A 78 -1.57 -2.31 -16.42
CA ARG A 78 -2.45 -1.15 -16.21
C ARG A 78 -3.75 -1.53 -15.53
N ARG A 79 -4.37 -2.68 -15.84
CA ARG A 79 -5.64 -3.10 -15.24
C ARG A 79 -5.47 -3.35 -13.74
N LYS A 80 -4.38 -4.01 -13.36
CA LYS A 80 -4.04 -4.25 -11.95
C LYS A 80 -3.74 -2.95 -11.22
N ARG A 81 -2.97 -2.04 -11.84
CA ARG A 81 -2.69 -0.72 -11.26
C ARG A 81 -3.96 0.10 -11.04
N THR A 82 -4.91 0.06 -11.98
CA THR A 82 -6.22 0.70 -11.82
C THR A 82 -7.04 0.10 -10.68
N ALA A 83 -7.01 -1.22 -10.50
CA ALA A 83 -7.68 -1.86 -9.36
C ALA A 83 -7.12 -1.39 -8.01
N ILE A 84 -5.78 -1.36 -7.88
CA ILE A 84 -5.10 -0.84 -6.68
C ILE A 84 -5.49 0.62 -6.45
N TRP A 85 -5.47 1.45 -7.51
CA TRP A 85 -5.84 2.86 -7.43
C TRP A 85 -7.28 3.07 -6.94
N ASN A 86 -8.24 2.34 -7.49
CA ASN A 86 -9.66 2.44 -7.11
C ASN A 86 -9.85 2.13 -5.62
N ILE A 87 -9.30 1.01 -5.15
CA ILE A 87 -9.40 0.59 -3.75
C ILE A 87 -8.71 1.61 -2.84
N SER A 88 -7.53 2.09 -3.24
CA SER A 88 -6.78 3.09 -2.48
C SER A 88 -7.51 4.44 -2.38
N GLN A 89 -8.25 4.84 -3.42
CA GLN A 89 -9.08 6.04 -3.40
C GLN A 89 -10.28 5.87 -2.46
N GLU A 90 -10.93 4.71 -2.50
CA GLU A 90 -12.06 4.38 -1.62
C GLU A 90 -11.62 4.41 -0.14
N GLU A 91 -10.57 3.68 0.19
CA GLU A 91 -10.04 3.60 1.56
C GLU A 91 -9.43 4.94 2.03
N GLY A 92 -8.84 5.71 1.12
CA GLY A 92 -8.31 7.05 1.39
C GLY A 92 -9.39 8.13 1.62
N THR A 93 -10.66 7.83 1.34
CA THR A 93 -11.80 8.74 1.57
C THR A 93 -12.75 8.27 2.67
N GLN A 94 -12.62 7.03 3.13
CA GLN A 94 -13.38 6.49 4.26
C GLN A 94 -12.90 7.09 5.59
N THR A 95 -13.64 8.05 6.12
CA THR A 95 -13.31 8.74 7.39
C THR A 95 -13.91 8.09 8.64
N LEU A 96 -14.87 7.18 8.48
CA LEU A 96 -15.63 6.60 9.60
C LEU A 96 -15.02 5.30 10.15
N SER A 97 -14.31 4.54 9.31
CA SER A 97 -13.76 3.22 9.61
C SER A 97 -12.27 3.22 9.89
N HIS A 98 -11.53 4.22 9.37
CA HIS A 98 -10.09 4.26 9.46
C HIS A 98 -9.55 5.29 10.43
N ASN A 99 -8.42 4.94 11.06
CA ASN A 99 -7.59 5.94 11.73
C ASN A 99 -6.87 6.85 10.72
N TYR A 100 -6.36 7.98 11.21
CA TYR A 100 -5.66 8.98 10.39
C TYR A 100 -4.48 8.40 9.59
N ASN A 101 -3.73 7.46 10.16
CA ASN A 101 -2.56 6.86 9.50
C ASN A 101 -2.98 5.92 8.36
N ASN A 102 -4.08 5.17 8.51
CA ASN A 102 -4.64 4.34 7.45
C ASN A 102 -5.16 5.18 6.29
N ILE A 103 -5.90 6.26 6.57
CA ILE A 103 -6.34 7.21 5.53
C ILE A 103 -5.13 7.80 4.79
N LYS A 104 -4.09 8.21 5.53
CA LYS A 104 -2.87 8.78 4.94
C LYS A 104 -2.12 7.76 4.09
N PHE A 105 -2.03 6.51 4.54
CA PHE A 105 -1.47 5.40 3.77
C PHE A 105 -2.18 5.23 2.44
N TRP A 106 -3.50 5.09 2.45
CA TRP A 106 -4.26 4.85 1.23
C TRP A 106 -4.20 6.01 0.25
N LYS A 107 -4.18 7.27 0.73
CA LYS A 107 -3.91 8.43 -0.14
C LYS A 107 -2.54 8.37 -0.80
N CYS A 108 -1.52 7.88 -0.10
CA CYS A 108 -0.18 7.71 -0.64
C CYS A 108 -0.12 6.59 -1.67
N VAL A 109 -0.80 5.46 -1.43
CA VAL A 109 -0.92 4.38 -2.41
C VAL A 109 -1.67 4.86 -3.66
N ALA A 110 -2.76 5.61 -3.50
CA ALA A 110 -3.52 6.19 -4.61
C ALA A 110 -2.66 7.15 -5.46
N ASN A 111 -1.83 7.98 -4.81
CA ASN A 111 -0.93 8.87 -5.55
C ASN A 111 0.17 8.12 -6.30
N ALA A 112 0.73 7.05 -5.71
CA ALA A 112 1.78 6.25 -6.35
C ALA A 112 1.26 5.36 -7.49
N THR A 113 -0.06 5.15 -7.59
CA THR A 113 -0.70 4.30 -8.61
C THR A 113 -1.28 5.09 -9.78
N ARG A 114 -1.38 6.42 -9.67
CA ARG A 114 -1.85 7.32 -10.73
C ARG A 114 -0.93 7.30 -11.96
#